data_AF-A0A368VYY2-F1
#
_entry.id   AF-A0A368VYY2-F1
#
_cell.length_a   1.000
_cell.length_b   1.000
_cell.length_c   1.000
_cell.angle_alpha   90.00
_cell.angle_beta   90.00
_cell.angle_gamma   90.00
#
_symmetry.space_group_name_H-M   'P 1'
#
loop_
_entity.id
_entity.type
_entity.pdbx_description
1 polymer ?
#
loop_
_entity_poly.entity_id
_entity_poly.type
_entity_poly.pdbx_seq_one_letter_code
_entity_poly.pdbx_strand_id
1 'polypeptide(L)'
;MNSSPLRVLIIEDDFRITRMHGKYIEMNKDFVLTGIAQNYAEAFDLINGQAPDLLLLDIYLPDRSGIELLRTLRSLGVPSDTILITASNESDIVEEGLRLGVFGYLIKPFDLDHLQNTLAKYAQFKRRLTSSAELNQDLLNDLMKLRAPKESSSHQFNKGIDEKTLKLIQSCIQHATDLVTTEEITRMAGVSLSTVRNYLKYLLRENMIDEFLQYGTIGRPQKLYCMKKQ
;
A
#
# COMPACT_ATOMS: atom_id res chain seq x y z
N MET A 1 -16.14 -23.16 -13.07
CA MET A 1 -14.97 -23.54 -13.90
C MET A 1 -13.74 -23.05 -13.15
N ASN A 2 -12.84 -23.94 -12.71
CA ASN A 2 -11.57 -23.49 -12.12
C ASN A 2 -10.76 -22.86 -13.25
N SER A 3 -10.60 -21.54 -13.20
CA SER A 3 -9.68 -20.83 -14.09
C SER A 3 -8.26 -21.29 -13.78
N SER A 4 -7.42 -21.42 -14.81
CA SER A 4 -5.99 -21.71 -14.62
C SER A 4 -5.35 -20.66 -13.70
N PRO A 5 -4.39 -21.05 -12.84
CA PRO A 5 -3.73 -20.10 -11.96
C PRO A 5 -2.99 -19.03 -12.76
N LEU A 6 -3.02 -17.80 -12.28
CA LEU A 6 -2.36 -16.65 -12.88
C LEU A 6 -0.84 -16.80 -12.76
N ARG A 7 -0.15 -16.68 -13.88
CA ARG A 7 1.30 -16.83 -14.03
C ARG A 7 1.99 -15.57 -13.54
N VAL A 8 2.80 -15.70 -12.49
CA VAL A 8 3.55 -14.58 -11.90
C VAL A 8 5.03 -14.73 -12.21
N LEU A 9 5.69 -13.64 -12.60
CA LEU A 9 7.14 -13.51 -12.69
C LEU A 9 7.61 -12.48 -11.66
N ILE A 10 8.58 -12.83 -10.82
CA ILE A 10 9.24 -11.88 -9.92
C ILE A 10 10.49 -11.34 -10.60
N ILE A 11 10.71 -10.03 -10.54
CA ILE A 11 11.89 -9.35 -11.09
C ILE A 11 12.51 -8.53 -9.96
N GLU A 12 13.56 -9.08 -9.34
CA GLU A 12 14.19 -8.56 -8.12
C GLU A 12 15.56 -9.25 -7.93
N ASP A 13 16.58 -8.48 -7.58
CA ASP A 13 17.96 -8.96 -7.45
C ASP A 13 18.26 -9.60 -6.07
N ASP A 14 17.56 -9.22 -5.00
CA ASP A 14 17.75 -9.83 -3.68
C ASP A 14 17.07 -11.20 -3.56
N PHE A 15 17.88 -12.26 -3.60
CA PHE A 15 17.46 -13.67 -3.42
C PHE A 15 16.63 -13.94 -2.15
N ARG A 16 16.84 -13.18 -1.07
CA ARG A 16 16.09 -13.37 0.18
C ARG A 16 14.68 -12.83 0.04
N ILE A 17 14.55 -11.69 -0.64
CA ILE A 17 13.27 -11.04 -0.93
C ILE A 17 12.47 -11.92 -1.90
N THR A 18 13.10 -12.38 -2.99
CA THR A 18 12.43 -13.25 -3.98
C THR A 18 11.97 -14.58 -3.38
N ARG A 19 12.79 -15.21 -2.52
CA ARG A 19 12.39 -16.44 -1.82
C ARG A 19 11.22 -16.23 -0.87
N MET A 20 11.16 -15.09 -0.19
CA MET A 20 10.03 -14.74 0.66
C MET A 20 8.78 -14.53 -0.20
N HIS A 21 8.82 -13.63 -1.18
CA HIS A 21 7.70 -13.38 -2.09
C HIS A 21 7.19 -14.64 -2.79
N GLY A 22 8.11 -15.48 -3.29
CA GLY A 22 7.79 -16.73 -3.96
C GLY A 22 6.96 -17.67 -3.10
N LYS A 23 7.35 -17.88 -1.83
CA LYS A 23 6.56 -18.70 -0.88
C LYS A 23 5.13 -18.19 -0.73
N TYR A 24 4.91 -16.87 -0.68
CA TYR A 24 3.56 -16.33 -0.52
C TYR A 24 2.72 -16.50 -1.78
N ILE A 25 3.32 -16.33 -2.96
CA ILE A 25 2.64 -16.60 -4.23
C ILE A 25 2.21 -18.06 -4.29
N GLU A 26 3.09 -18.99 -3.93
CA GLU A 26 2.81 -20.43 -3.94
C GLU A 26 1.75 -20.86 -2.91
N MET A 27 1.62 -20.13 -1.78
CA MET A 27 0.56 -20.38 -0.81
C MET A 27 -0.84 -20.02 -1.34
N ASN A 28 -0.92 -19.16 -2.36
CA ASN A 28 -2.19 -18.75 -2.95
C ASN A 28 -2.49 -19.57 -4.22
N LYS A 29 -3.56 -20.35 -4.17
CA LYS A 29 -3.99 -21.24 -5.27
C LYS A 29 -4.39 -20.51 -6.55
N ASP A 30 -4.67 -19.21 -6.47
CA ASP A 30 -4.98 -18.37 -7.64
C ASP A 30 -3.73 -18.06 -8.49
N PHE A 31 -2.53 -18.35 -7.99
CA PHE A 31 -1.26 -17.99 -8.62
C PHE A 31 -0.32 -19.17 -8.79
N VAL A 32 0.59 -19.03 -9.76
CA VAL A 32 1.75 -19.90 -9.95
C VAL A 32 2.98 -19.05 -10.25
N LEU A 33 4.08 -19.30 -9.54
CA LEU A 33 5.36 -18.66 -9.83
C LEU A 33 6.00 -19.34 -11.06
N THR A 34 6.24 -18.56 -12.11
CA THR A 34 6.80 -19.06 -13.38
C THR A 34 8.31 -18.87 -13.51
N GLY A 35 8.87 -17.93 -12.75
CA GLY A 35 10.30 -17.67 -12.72
C GLY A 35 10.65 -16.53 -11.77
N ILE A 36 11.95 -16.34 -11.61
CA ILE A 36 12.55 -15.18 -10.94
C ILE A 36 13.62 -14.65 -11.90
N ALA A 37 13.56 -13.37 -12.22
CA ALA A 37 14.61 -12.66 -12.92
C ALA A 37 15.35 -11.75 -11.95
N GLN A 38 16.67 -11.67 -12.07
CA GLN A 38 17.51 -10.86 -11.19
C GLN A 38 17.98 -9.56 -11.80
N ASN A 39 17.71 -9.35 -13.09
CA ASN A 39 18.15 -8.21 -13.86
C ASN A 39 17.21 -7.99 -15.05
N TYR A 40 17.37 -6.86 -15.72
CA TYR A 40 16.56 -6.47 -16.87
C TYR A 40 16.64 -7.50 -18.00
N ALA A 41 17.85 -7.97 -18.33
CA ALA A 41 18.06 -8.86 -19.47
C ALA A 41 17.34 -10.22 -19.27
N GLU A 42 17.52 -10.83 -18.11
CA GLU A 42 16.86 -12.07 -17.74
C GLU A 42 15.34 -11.90 -17.68
N ALA A 43 14.86 -10.77 -17.16
CA ALA A 43 13.43 -10.47 -17.13
C ALA A 43 12.85 -10.40 -18.54
N PHE A 44 13.54 -9.72 -19.45
CA PHE A 44 13.09 -9.60 -20.84
C PHE A 44 13.00 -10.97 -21.54
N ASP A 45 14.00 -11.83 -21.34
CA ASP A 45 14.03 -13.18 -21.91
C ASP A 45 12.91 -14.06 -21.33
N LEU A 46 12.72 -14.05 -20.02
CA LEU A 46 11.68 -14.83 -19.35
C LEU A 46 10.28 -14.35 -19.74
N ILE A 47 10.05 -13.04 -19.86
CA ILE A 47 8.74 -12.51 -20.27
C ILE A 47 8.37 -12.98 -21.68
N ASN A 48 9.33 -12.93 -22.62
CA ASN A 48 9.10 -13.39 -23.99
C ASN A 48 8.87 -14.91 -24.08
N GLY A 49 9.61 -15.70 -23.28
CA GLY A 49 9.49 -17.16 -23.31
C GLY A 49 8.30 -17.71 -22.52
N GLN A 50 7.86 -17.01 -21.47
CA GLN A 50 6.88 -17.54 -20.51
C GLN A 50 5.52 -16.83 -20.52
N ALA A 51 5.40 -15.65 -21.16
CA ALA A 51 4.16 -14.87 -21.22
C ALA A 51 3.42 -14.81 -19.86
N PRO A 52 4.05 -14.24 -18.81
CA PRO A 52 3.43 -14.13 -17.49
C PRO A 52 2.21 -13.20 -17.53
N ASP A 53 1.19 -13.52 -16.73
CA ASP A 53 0.01 -12.67 -16.55
C ASP A 53 0.35 -11.43 -15.71
N LEU A 54 1.23 -11.60 -14.72
CA LEU A 54 1.58 -10.57 -13.73
C LEU A 54 3.08 -10.51 -13.50
N LEU A 55 3.62 -9.30 -13.50
CA LEU A 55 4.99 -8.99 -13.09
C LEU A 55 4.99 -8.37 -11.69
N LEU A 56 5.80 -8.90 -10.78
CA LEU A 56 6.22 -8.19 -9.57
C LEU A 56 7.59 -7.59 -9.84
N LEU A 57 7.63 -6.30 -10.14
CA LEU A 57 8.79 -5.63 -10.73
C LEU A 57 9.42 -4.64 -9.77
N ASP A 58 10.65 -4.89 -9.33
CA ASP A 58 11.48 -3.86 -8.69
C ASP A 58 11.95 -2.82 -9.72
N ILE A 59 11.95 -1.56 -9.32
CA ILE A 59 12.51 -0.46 -10.10
C ILE A 59 14.03 -0.50 -10.14
N TYR A 60 14.68 -0.93 -9.06
CA TYR A 60 16.14 -0.92 -8.98
C TYR A 60 16.65 -2.31 -9.31
N LEU A 61 17.07 -2.51 -10.57
CA LEU A 61 17.78 -3.71 -11.00
C LEU A 61 19.25 -3.36 -11.26
N PRO A 62 20.17 -4.33 -11.17
CA PRO A 62 21.61 -4.08 -11.23
C PRO A 62 22.11 -3.56 -12.58
N ASP A 63 21.40 -3.79 -13.68
CA ASP A 63 21.82 -3.45 -15.04
C ASP A 63 21.04 -2.26 -15.63
N ARG A 64 19.71 -2.22 -15.47
CA ARG A 64 18.84 -1.14 -15.96
C ARG A 64 17.65 -0.92 -15.04
N SER A 65 17.03 0.25 -15.09
CA SER A 65 15.84 0.48 -14.27
C SER A 65 14.65 -0.38 -14.71
N GLY A 66 13.91 -0.92 -13.74
CA GLY A 66 12.65 -1.62 -13.97
C GLY A 66 11.59 -0.73 -14.66
N ILE A 67 11.63 0.59 -14.46
CA ILE A 67 10.70 1.48 -15.17
C ILE A 67 10.97 1.49 -16.69
N GLU A 68 12.24 1.37 -17.09
CA GLU A 68 12.63 1.24 -18.51
C GLU A 68 12.17 -0.10 -19.09
N LEU A 69 12.22 -1.18 -18.30
CA LEU A 69 11.69 -2.48 -18.70
C LEU A 69 10.19 -2.35 -18.98
N LEU A 70 9.44 -1.77 -18.04
CA LEU A 70 8.00 -1.56 -18.21
C LEU A 70 7.71 -0.71 -19.46
N ARG A 71 8.44 0.38 -19.67
CA ARG A 71 8.30 1.23 -20.87
C ARG A 71 8.51 0.43 -22.16
N THR A 72 9.55 -0.39 -22.18
CA THR A 72 9.87 -1.27 -23.33
C THR A 72 8.74 -2.27 -23.57
N LEU A 73 8.27 -2.96 -22.53
CA LEU A 73 7.17 -3.92 -22.63
C LEU A 73 5.89 -3.27 -23.18
N ARG A 74 5.56 -2.05 -22.73
CA ARG A 74 4.40 -1.29 -23.26
C ARG A 74 4.60 -0.91 -24.73
N SER A 75 5.79 -0.48 -25.12
CA SER A 75 6.09 -0.16 -26.53
C SER A 75 5.96 -1.37 -27.47
N LEU A 76 6.23 -2.57 -26.95
CA LEU A 76 6.11 -3.84 -27.67
C LEU A 76 4.69 -4.44 -27.60
N GLY A 77 3.75 -3.79 -26.91
CA GLY A 77 2.39 -4.29 -26.74
C GLY A 77 2.29 -5.56 -25.89
N VAL A 78 3.26 -5.82 -25.01
CA VAL A 78 3.23 -6.98 -24.11
C VAL A 78 2.11 -6.79 -23.08
N PRO A 79 1.12 -7.71 -23.03
CA PRO A 79 -0.12 -7.51 -22.26
C PRO A 79 0.01 -7.86 -20.76
N SER A 80 1.22 -8.11 -20.25
CA SER A 80 1.44 -8.46 -18.85
C SER A 80 1.08 -7.28 -17.94
N ASP A 81 0.23 -7.56 -16.95
CA ASP A 81 -0.08 -6.64 -15.87
C ASP A 81 1.15 -6.53 -14.95
N THR A 82 1.28 -5.41 -14.22
CA THR A 82 2.49 -5.14 -13.43
C THR A 82 2.12 -4.55 -12.09
N ILE A 83 2.68 -5.11 -11.01
CA ILE A 83 2.74 -4.44 -9.71
C ILE A 83 4.17 -3.95 -9.54
N LEU A 84 4.33 -2.65 -9.41
CA LEU A 84 5.64 -2.04 -9.24
C LEU A 84 6.04 -2.05 -7.77
N ILE A 85 7.29 -2.42 -7.50
CA ILE A 85 7.90 -2.38 -6.18
C ILE A 85 8.92 -1.24 -6.19
N THR A 86 8.79 -0.31 -5.25
CA THR A 86 9.54 0.95 -5.24
C THR A 86 10.05 1.32 -3.86
N ALA A 87 11.16 2.08 -3.79
CA ALA A 87 11.50 2.81 -2.58
C ALA A 87 10.60 4.06 -2.48
N SER A 88 10.16 4.40 -1.26
CA SER A 88 9.11 5.40 -1.00
C SER A 88 9.31 6.83 -1.51
N ASN A 89 10.48 7.16 -2.05
CA ASN A 89 11.00 8.53 -2.18
C ASN A 89 10.97 9.12 -3.59
N GLU A 90 10.44 8.43 -4.60
CA GLU A 90 10.52 8.89 -5.99
C GLU A 90 9.14 9.11 -6.64
N SER A 91 8.60 10.31 -6.42
CA SER A 91 7.30 10.74 -6.98
C SER A 91 7.22 10.59 -8.50
N ASP A 92 8.32 10.87 -9.19
CA ASP A 92 8.38 10.88 -10.65
C ASP A 92 8.26 9.46 -11.22
N ILE A 93 8.85 8.46 -10.54
CA ILE A 93 8.73 7.06 -10.95
C ILE A 93 7.32 6.52 -10.68
N VAL A 94 6.72 6.91 -9.55
CA VAL A 94 5.32 6.55 -9.27
C VAL A 94 4.41 7.11 -10.35
N GLU A 95 4.56 8.40 -10.66
CA GLU A 95 3.78 9.08 -11.71
C GLU A 95 3.99 8.44 -13.09
N GLU A 96 5.24 8.09 -13.44
CA GLU A 96 5.54 7.41 -14.69
C GLU A 96 4.89 6.02 -14.75
N GLY A 97 5.00 5.20 -13.70
CA GLY A 97 4.36 3.90 -13.69
C GLY A 97 2.82 4.00 -13.84
N LEU A 98 2.20 5.07 -13.32
CA LEU A 98 0.76 5.27 -13.40
C LEU A 98 0.37 5.56 -14.85
N ARG A 99 1.17 6.39 -15.54
CA ARG A 99 1.04 6.62 -16.99
C ARG A 99 1.26 5.34 -17.81
N LEU A 100 2.18 4.48 -17.39
CA LEU A 100 2.44 3.17 -18.03
C LEU A 100 1.39 2.11 -17.67
N GLY A 101 0.41 2.48 -16.83
CA GLY A 101 -0.78 1.69 -16.58
C GLY A 101 -0.54 0.48 -15.68
N VAL A 102 0.39 0.54 -14.72
CA VAL A 102 0.56 -0.54 -13.74
C VAL A 102 -0.75 -0.83 -12.99
N PHE A 103 -0.89 -2.06 -12.51
CA PHE A 103 -2.04 -2.50 -11.74
C PHE A 103 -1.98 -2.03 -10.28
N GLY A 104 -0.79 -2.00 -9.69
CA GLY A 104 -0.61 -1.63 -8.30
C GLY A 104 0.84 -1.28 -7.95
N TYR A 105 1.03 -0.81 -6.72
CA TYR A 105 2.33 -0.43 -6.19
C TYR A 105 2.55 -0.99 -4.80
N LEU A 106 3.79 -1.34 -4.50
CA LEU A 106 4.26 -1.69 -3.17
C LEU A 106 5.49 -0.85 -2.85
N ILE A 107 5.41 -0.10 -1.75
CA ILE A 107 6.49 0.75 -1.28
C ILE A 107 7.33 0.00 -0.26
N LYS A 108 8.62 -0.20 -0.53
CA LYS A 108 9.58 -0.80 0.41
C LYS A 108 9.84 0.17 1.59
N PRO A 109 9.89 -0.32 2.85
CA PRO A 109 9.53 -1.67 3.27
C PRO A 109 7.99 -1.84 3.34
N PHE A 110 7.48 -2.91 2.73
CA PHE A 110 6.08 -3.34 2.87
C PHE A 110 6.01 -4.65 3.65
N ASP A 111 4.93 -4.84 4.39
CA ASP A 111 4.66 -6.13 5.03
C ASP A 111 3.97 -7.09 4.05
N LEU A 112 3.86 -8.33 4.50
CA LEU A 112 3.24 -9.41 3.72
C LEU A 112 1.76 -9.17 3.46
N ASP A 113 1.08 -8.51 4.40
CA ASP A 113 -0.35 -8.21 4.28
C ASP A 113 -0.58 -7.27 3.10
N HIS A 114 0.31 -6.30 2.85
CA HIS A 114 0.23 -5.42 1.67
C HIS A 114 0.40 -6.19 0.35
N LEU A 115 1.38 -7.08 0.27
CA LEU A 115 1.59 -7.92 -0.91
C LEU A 115 0.36 -8.82 -1.16
N GLN A 116 -0.11 -9.51 -0.11
CA GLN A 116 -1.28 -10.40 -0.21
C GLN A 116 -2.55 -9.66 -0.62
N ASN A 117 -2.81 -8.49 -0.04
CA ASN A 117 -3.96 -7.67 -0.40
C ASN A 117 -3.90 -7.21 -1.86
N THR A 118 -2.71 -6.84 -2.34
CA THR A 118 -2.53 -6.39 -3.73
C THR A 118 -2.72 -7.55 -4.71
N LEU A 119 -2.16 -8.73 -4.42
CA LEU A 119 -2.37 -9.94 -5.20
C LEU A 119 -3.84 -10.39 -5.18
N ALA A 120 -4.52 -10.35 -4.04
CA ALA A 120 -5.93 -10.71 -3.92
C ALA A 120 -6.84 -9.79 -4.77
N LYS A 121 -6.57 -8.47 -4.77
CA LYS A 121 -7.26 -7.52 -5.66
C LYS A 121 -7.04 -7.85 -7.12
N TYR A 122 -5.80 -8.18 -7.50
CA TYR A 122 -5.47 -8.57 -8.87
C TYR A 122 -6.20 -9.86 -9.30
N ALA A 123 -6.19 -10.90 -8.47
CA ALA A 123 -6.92 -12.14 -8.73
C ALA A 123 -8.44 -11.89 -8.87
N GLN A 124 -9.00 -11.06 -7.99
CA GLN A 124 -10.42 -10.67 -8.07
C GLN A 124 -10.72 -9.89 -9.36
N PHE A 125 -9.84 -8.96 -9.75
CA PHE A 125 -9.96 -8.19 -10.98
C PHE A 125 -9.98 -9.12 -12.21
N LYS A 126 -9.00 -10.02 -12.35
CA LYS A 126 -8.93 -10.97 -13.48
C LYS A 126 -10.13 -11.90 -13.52
N ARG A 127 -10.55 -12.45 -12.38
CA ARG A 127 -11.75 -13.30 -12.29
C ARG A 127 -12.99 -12.57 -12.79
N ARG A 128 -13.24 -11.35 -12.32
CA ARG A 128 -14.41 -10.55 -12.73
C ARG A 128 -14.36 -10.23 -14.22
N LEU A 129 -13.20 -9.81 -14.72
CA LEU A 129 -13.01 -9.47 -16.12
C LEU A 129 -13.26 -10.68 -17.04
N THR A 130 -12.83 -11.88 -16.65
CA THR A 130 -13.02 -13.10 -17.45
C THR A 130 -14.42 -13.72 -17.27
N SER A 131 -15.06 -13.55 -16.11
CA SER A 131 -16.35 -14.18 -15.80
C SER A 131 -17.56 -13.46 -16.38
N SER A 132 -17.42 -12.18 -16.72
CA SER A 132 -18.55 -11.35 -17.13
C SER A 132 -18.72 -11.36 -18.65
N ALA A 133 -19.85 -11.92 -19.11
CA ALA A 133 -20.21 -11.95 -20.53
C ALA A 133 -20.62 -10.57 -21.07
N GLU A 134 -21.10 -9.67 -20.21
CA GLU A 134 -21.50 -8.31 -20.57
C GLU A 134 -20.88 -7.30 -19.61
N LEU A 135 -20.18 -6.32 -20.17
CA LEU A 135 -19.65 -5.18 -19.43
C LEU A 135 -20.76 -4.15 -19.24
N ASN A 136 -21.09 -3.83 -17.99
CA ASN A 136 -21.99 -2.73 -17.63
C ASN A 136 -21.27 -1.69 -16.77
N GLN A 137 -21.90 -0.52 -16.59
CA GLN A 137 -21.27 0.60 -15.89
C GLN A 137 -20.91 0.26 -14.43
N ASP A 138 -21.73 -0.55 -13.75
CA ASP A 138 -21.49 -0.94 -12.36
C ASP A 138 -20.29 -1.87 -12.23
N LEU A 139 -20.18 -2.86 -13.12
CA LEU A 139 -19.01 -3.74 -13.19
C LEU A 139 -17.75 -2.94 -13.53
N LEU A 140 -17.82 -2.01 -14.47
CA LEU A 140 -16.70 -1.15 -14.81
C LEU A 140 -16.25 -0.32 -13.59
N ASN A 141 -17.19 0.28 -12.87
CA ASN A 141 -16.90 1.04 -11.65
C ASN A 141 -16.22 0.16 -10.60
N ASP A 142 -16.68 -1.07 -10.41
CA ASP A 142 -16.06 -2.02 -9.49
C ASP A 142 -14.67 -2.47 -9.93
N LEU A 143 -14.45 -2.73 -11.21
CA LEU A 143 -13.12 -3.03 -11.76
C LEU A 143 -12.16 -1.86 -11.56
N MET A 144 -12.63 -0.63 -11.78
CA MET A 144 -11.84 0.58 -11.55
C MET A 144 -11.48 0.75 -10.07
N LYS A 145 -12.38 0.42 -9.13
CA LYS A 145 -12.07 0.43 -7.69
C LYS A 145 -10.98 -0.58 -7.30
N LEU A 146 -10.92 -1.73 -7.98
CA LEU A 146 -9.88 -2.74 -7.73
C LEU A 146 -8.51 -2.31 -8.24
N ARG A 147 -8.47 -1.56 -9.35
CA ARG A 147 -7.25 -1.02 -9.95
C ARG A 147 -6.81 0.30 -9.32
N ALA A 148 -7.74 1.06 -8.74
CA ALA A 148 -7.43 2.29 -8.05
C ALA A 148 -6.36 1.99 -6.98
N PRO A 149 -5.22 2.71 -6.99
CA PRO A 149 -4.38 2.76 -5.81
C PRO A 149 -5.32 3.14 -4.68
N LYS A 150 -5.44 2.29 -3.64
CA LYS A 150 -5.99 2.83 -2.40
C LYS A 150 -5.11 4.04 -2.13
N GLU A 151 -5.73 5.20 -1.88
CA GLU A 151 -5.05 6.24 -1.12
C GLU A 151 -4.25 5.53 -0.02
N SER A 152 -3.09 6.04 0.32
CA SER A 152 -2.39 5.60 1.52
C SER A 152 -3.19 5.95 2.80
N SER A 153 -4.51 5.76 2.82
CA SER A 153 -5.28 5.48 4.00
C SER A 153 -4.91 4.07 4.50
N SER A 154 -3.97 4.10 5.45
CA SER A 154 -4.18 3.51 6.79
C SER A 154 -3.85 2.03 7.05
N HIS A 155 -2.87 1.40 6.38
CA HIS A 155 -2.41 0.05 6.79
C HIS A 155 -1.01 -0.06 7.42
N GLN A 156 -0.34 1.06 7.72
CA GLN A 156 0.85 0.99 8.59
C GLN A 156 0.55 1.13 10.11
N PHE A 157 -0.71 1.28 10.55
CA PHE A 157 -0.99 1.55 11.97
C PHE A 157 -2.28 0.95 12.57
N ASN A 158 -2.76 -0.21 12.08
CA ASN A 158 -3.84 -0.95 12.77
C ASN A 158 -3.35 -2.01 13.78
N LYS A 159 -2.03 -2.21 13.92
CA LYS A 159 -1.48 -2.92 15.08
C LYS A 159 -1.14 -1.90 16.18
N GLY A 160 -2.06 -1.74 17.14
CA GLY A 160 -1.82 -0.98 18.38
C GLY A 160 -2.87 0.05 18.77
N ILE A 161 -3.88 0.30 17.92
CA ILE A 161 -5.01 1.16 18.23
C ILE A 161 -6.24 0.29 18.53
N ASP A 162 -6.61 0.23 19.79
CA ASP A 162 -7.83 -0.39 20.28
C ASP A 162 -9.00 0.59 20.15
N GLU A 163 -10.11 0.14 19.57
CA GLU A 163 -11.26 0.99 19.25
C GLU A 163 -11.90 1.62 20.50
N LYS A 164 -11.89 0.91 21.64
CA LYS A 164 -12.45 1.41 22.90
C LYS A 164 -11.59 2.54 23.45
N THR A 165 -10.26 2.36 23.41
CA THR A 165 -9.29 3.36 23.83
C THR A 165 -9.32 4.59 22.92
N LEU A 166 -9.56 4.39 21.62
CA LEU A 166 -9.71 5.49 20.66
C LEU A 166 -10.93 6.35 20.97
N LYS A 167 -12.09 5.71 21.15
CA LYS A 167 -13.33 6.41 21.52
C LYS A 167 -13.18 7.15 22.85
N LEU A 168 -12.51 6.54 23.83
CA LEU A 168 -12.24 7.18 25.12
C LEU A 168 -11.42 8.46 24.96
N ILE A 169 -10.31 8.41 24.22
CA ILE A 169 -9.45 9.58 23.97
C ILE A 169 -10.20 10.66 23.17
N GLN A 170 -11.01 10.27 22.17
CA GLN A 170 -11.86 11.20 21.42
C GLN A 170 -12.88 11.88 22.33
N SER A 171 -13.58 11.14 23.19
CA SER A 171 -14.51 11.71 24.17
C SER A 171 -13.81 12.71 25.09
N CYS A 172 -12.59 12.41 25.57
CA CYS A 172 -11.84 13.34 26.41
C CYS A 172 -11.53 14.67 25.72
N ILE A 173 -11.19 14.65 24.43
CA ILE A 173 -10.90 15.86 23.65
C ILE A 173 -12.21 16.58 23.27
N GLN A 174 -13.26 15.84 22.93
CA GLN A 174 -14.56 16.38 22.52
C GLN A 174 -15.31 17.08 23.66
N HIS A 175 -15.20 16.55 24.88
CA HIS A 175 -15.86 17.13 26.06
C HIS A 175 -15.04 18.20 26.77
N ALA A 176 -13.84 18.51 26.28
CA ALA A 176 -13.06 19.62 26.80
C ALA A 176 -13.67 20.95 26.34
N THR A 177 -13.82 21.89 27.28
CA THR A 177 -14.30 23.25 26.99
C THR A 177 -13.26 24.10 26.26
N ASP A 178 -11.98 23.79 26.46
CA ASP A 178 -10.83 24.51 25.91
C ASP A 178 -9.84 23.53 25.26
N LEU A 179 -8.78 24.09 24.65
CA LEU A 179 -7.65 23.32 24.11
C LEU A 179 -7.01 22.45 25.20
N VAL A 180 -6.78 21.17 24.92
CA VAL A 180 -6.24 20.21 25.90
C VAL A 180 -4.82 19.77 25.57
N THR A 181 -4.00 19.59 26.60
CA THR A 181 -2.63 19.07 26.50
C THR A 181 -2.58 17.55 26.46
N THR A 182 -1.45 16.99 26.04
CA THR A 182 -1.23 15.53 26.07
C THR A 182 -1.35 14.98 27.50
N GLU A 183 -0.83 15.72 28.48
CA GLU A 183 -0.82 15.38 29.90
C GLU A 183 -2.24 15.36 30.49
N GLU A 184 -3.08 16.32 30.12
CA GLU A 184 -4.49 16.35 30.53
C GLU A 184 -5.27 15.17 29.96
N ILE A 185 -5.08 14.85 28.68
CA ILE A 185 -5.72 13.69 28.04
C ILE A 185 -5.27 12.38 28.71
N THR A 186 -3.98 12.28 29.06
CA THR A 186 -3.43 11.14 29.81
C THR A 186 -4.13 10.97 31.16
N ARG A 187 -4.31 12.06 31.89
CA ARG A 187 -5.01 12.06 33.18
C ARG A 187 -6.49 11.72 33.05
N MET A 188 -7.18 12.25 32.04
CA MET A 188 -8.62 12.02 31.83
C MET A 188 -8.92 10.60 31.33
N ALA A 189 -8.11 10.08 30.41
CA ALA A 189 -8.31 8.76 29.83
C ALA A 189 -7.77 7.61 30.71
N GLY A 190 -6.90 7.90 31.69
CA GLY A 190 -6.35 6.89 32.59
C GLY A 190 -5.43 5.87 31.91
N VAL A 191 -4.84 6.23 30.77
CA VAL A 191 -3.89 5.40 30.02
C VAL A 191 -2.49 6.01 30.04
N SER A 192 -1.47 5.26 29.63
CA SER A 192 -0.10 5.77 29.64
C SER A 192 0.12 6.91 28.64
N LEU A 193 1.08 7.79 28.94
CA LEU A 193 1.46 8.91 28.07
C LEU A 193 1.92 8.45 26.68
N SER A 194 2.60 7.30 26.59
CA SER A 194 2.99 6.69 25.32
C SER A 194 1.80 6.24 24.50
N THR A 195 0.77 5.68 25.14
CA THR A 195 -0.51 5.34 24.51
C THR A 195 -1.21 6.59 24.00
N VAL A 196 -1.39 7.62 24.83
CA VAL A 196 -2.04 8.88 24.37
C VAL A 196 -1.32 9.50 23.18
N ARG A 197 0.01 9.60 23.22
CA ARG A 197 0.81 10.14 22.10
C ARG A 197 0.62 9.34 20.81
N ASN A 198 0.51 8.02 20.91
CA ASN A 198 0.26 7.17 19.74
C ASN A 198 -1.11 7.46 19.12
N TYR A 199 -2.14 7.63 19.95
CA TYR A 199 -3.50 7.87 19.48
C TYR A 199 -3.70 9.31 18.98
N LEU A 200 -3.04 10.30 19.57
CA LEU A 200 -3.06 11.68 19.07
C LEU A 200 -2.42 11.80 17.68
N LYS A 201 -1.31 11.09 17.44
CA LYS A 201 -0.71 11.00 16.09
C LYS A 201 -1.69 10.41 15.09
N TYR A 202 -2.43 9.37 15.49
CA TYR A 202 -3.47 8.77 14.66
C TYR A 202 -4.60 9.77 14.38
N LEU A 203 -5.14 10.44 15.40
CA LEU A 203 -6.23 11.41 15.26
C LEU A 203 -5.85 12.63 14.39
N LEU A 204 -4.61 13.12 14.50
CA LEU A 204 -4.09 14.19 13.62
C LEU A 204 -3.99 13.73 12.17
N ARG A 205 -3.50 12.51 11.95
CA ARG A 205 -3.36 11.93 10.60
C ARG A 205 -4.72 11.75 9.92
N GLU A 206 -5.71 11.24 10.65
CA GLU A 206 -7.08 11.07 10.16
C GLU A 206 -7.86 12.40 10.12
N ASN A 207 -7.19 13.52 10.36
CA ASN A 207 -7.75 14.86 10.27
C ASN A 207 -8.98 15.05 11.20
N MET A 208 -8.98 14.40 12.36
CA MET A 208 -10.07 14.47 13.35
C MET A 208 -9.85 15.54 14.42
N ILE A 209 -8.59 15.95 14.64
CA ILE A 209 -8.20 16.97 15.63
C ILE A 209 -7.23 17.99 15.01
N ASP A 210 -7.17 19.18 15.58
CA ASP A 210 -6.14 20.20 15.30
C ASP A 210 -5.07 20.21 16.40
N GLU A 211 -3.83 20.56 16.05
CA GLU A 211 -2.71 20.78 16.99
C GLU A 211 -2.30 22.27 16.99
N PHE A 212 -2.18 22.85 18.18
CA PHE A 212 -1.69 24.20 18.42
C PHE A 212 -0.45 24.16 19.30
N LEU A 213 0.48 25.09 19.07
CA LEU A 213 1.66 25.26 19.91
C LEU A 213 1.46 26.45 20.85
N GLN A 214 1.56 26.20 22.16
CA GLN A 214 1.62 27.24 23.16
C GLN A 214 3.08 27.45 23.59
N TYR A 215 3.59 28.65 23.32
CA TYR A 215 4.92 29.08 23.74
C TYR A 215 4.83 29.74 25.12
N GLY A 216 5.40 29.10 26.13
CA GLY A 216 5.59 29.70 27.47
C GLY A 216 6.89 30.49 27.56
N THR A 217 7.03 31.32 28.60
CA THR A 217 8.18 32.20 28.82
C THR A 217 9.50 31.47 29.10
N ILE A 218 9.50 30.22 29.56
CA ILE A 218 10.70 29.37 29.73
C ILE A 218 10.31 27.89 29.53
N GLY A 219 10.82 27.23 28.48
CA GLY A 219 10.63 25.78 28.25
C GLY A 219 10.37 25.38 26.80
N ARG A 220 10.25 24.06 26.53
CA ARG A 220 9.82 23.54 25.21
C ARG A 220 8.34 23.88 25.01
N PRO A 221 7.91 24.27 23.79
CA PRO A 221 6.51 24.61 23.52
C PRO A 221 5.59 23.42 23.82
N GLN A 222 4.45 23.71 24.44
CA GLN A 222 3.43 22.71 24.76
C GLN A 222 2.49 22.53 23.56
N LYS A 223 2.12 21.28 23.29
CA LYS A 223 1.16 20.91 22.24
C LYS A 223 -0.24 20.82 22.84
N LEU A 224 -1.16 21.54 22.22
CA LEU A 224 -2.56 21.66 22.57
C LEU A 224 -3.42 21.07 21.45
N TYR A 225 -4.54 20.43 21.80
CA TYR A 225 -5.39 19.72 20.87
C TYR A 225 -6.87 20.11 21.04
N CYS A 226 -7.63 20.16 19.95
CA CYS A 226 -9.09 20.16 19.97
C CYS A 226 -9.68 19.35 18.82
N MET A 227 -10.93 18.92 18.96
CA MET A 227 -11.67 18.30 17.86
C MET A 227 -11.87 19.30 16.72
N LYS A 228 -11.73 18.83 15.48
CA LYS A 228 -12.19 19.59 14.32
C LYS A 228 -13.70 19.69 14.36
N LYS A 229 -14.23 20.91 14.25
CA LYS A 229 -15.65 21.12 13.99
C LYS A 229 -15.92 20.68 12.54
N GLN A 230 -16.83 19.72 12.37
CA GLN A 230 -17.38 19.38 11.06
C GLN A 230 -18.14 20.57 10.48
#